data_AF-A0A6P5S1L4-F1
#
_entry.id   AF-A0A6P5S1L4-F1
#
_cell.length_a   1.000
_cell.length_b   1.000
_cell.length_c   1.000
_cell.angle_alpha   90.00
_cell.angle_beta   90.00
_cell.angle_gamma   90.00
#
_symmetry.space_group_name_H-M   'P 1'
#
loop_
_entity.id
_entity.type
_entity.pdbx_description
1 polymer ?
#
loop_
_entity_poly.entity_id
_entity_poly.type
_entity_poly.pdbx_seq_one_letter_code
_entity_poly.pdbx_strand_id
1 'polypeptide(L)'
;MARTFLPSEDLYSMARTCKLFQQMLNDPEVWRTMSVDKYQWHEDWYGFDEGKIVEFLQKCKEHINPEIIYREAFNDFFLLKDDEAVKNLQVAAMAGHMESSYIVSLLGLLNPSEGKEDAMDFLCHLNKTKKITGKHAGIQSCIDC
;
A
#
# COMPACT_ATOMS: atom_id res chain seq x y z
N MET A 1 11.58 9.67 0.58
CA MET A 1 11.64 10.00 2.02
C MET A 1 11.35 8.72 2.76
N ALA A 2 12.26 8.25 3.62
CA ALA A 2 11.97 7.10 4.47
C ALA A 2 10.84 7.52 5.43
N ARG A 3 9.62 7.02 5.22
CA ARG A 3 8.61 7.04 6.27
C ARG A 3 9.25 6.23 7.41
N THR A 4 9.52 6.86 8.55
CA THR A 4 10.00 6.16 9.74
C THR A 4 8.85 5.30 10.24
N PHE A 5 8.74 4.12 9.67
CA PHE A 5 7.79 3.13 10.10
C PHE A 5 8.34 2.47 11.36
N LEU A 6 7.52 2.35 12.41
CA LEU A 6 7.90 1.51 13.54
C LEU A 6 7.91 0.05 13.03
N PRO A 7 9.00 -0.70 13.22
CA PRO A 7 8.96 -2.14 13.11
C PRO A 7 7.88 -2.70 14.05
N SER A 8 7.11 -3.68 13.58
CA SER A 8 6.05 -4.32 14.38
C SER A 8 6.56 -4.88 15.71
N GLU A 9 7.79 -5.43 15.79
CA GLU A 9 8.34 -5.91 17.06
C GLU A 9 8.54 -4.78 18.06
N ASP A 10 8.93 -3.59 17.60
CA ASP A 10 9.09 -2.42 18.47
C ASP A 10 7.73 -1.98 19.01
N LEU A 11 6.69 -1.95 18.17
CA LEU A 11 5.33 -1.61 18.60
C LEU A 11 4.83 -2.60 19.67
N TYR A 12 4.98 -3.91 19.41
CA TYR A 12 4.57 -4.94 20.38
C TYR A 12 5.42 -4.93 21.65
N SER A 13 6.73 -4.70 21.55
CA SER A 13 7.64 -4.61 22.69
C SER A 13 7.28 -3.42 23.59
N MET A 14 7.08 -2.25 22.98
CA MET A 14 6.69 -1.02 23.69
C MET A 14 5.30 -1.16 24.30
N ALA A 15 4.35 -1.79 23.61
CA ALA A 15 2.99 -2.02 24.12
C ALA A 15 2.95 -2.89 25.39
N ARG A 16 3.95 -3.74 25.63
CA ARG A 16 4.05 -4.54 26.87
C ARG A 16 4.40 -3.72 28.10
N THR A 17 5.06 -2.57 27.92
CA THR A 17 5.61 -1.76 29.01
C THR A 17 4.99 -0.38 29.12
N CYS A 18 4.35 0.11 28.05
CA CYS A 18 3.81 1.46 27.95
C CYS A 18 2.33 1.46 27.56
N LYS A 19 1.49 2.06 28.41
CA LYS A 19 0.04 2.19 28.18
C LYS A 19 -0.31 2.93 26.89
N LEU A 20 0.50 3.91 26.49
CA LEU A 20 0.28 4.63 25.23
C LEU A 20 0.38 3.70 24.02
N PHE A 21 1.46 2.90 23.95
CA PHE A 21 1.64 1.93 22.86
C PHE A 21 0.62 0.79 22.93
N GLN A 22 0.20 0.40 24.12
CA GLN A 22 -0.90 -0.54 24.29
C GLN A 22 -2.21 0.00 23.69
N GLN A 23 -2.50 1.29 23.87
CA GLN A 23 -3.66 1.94 23.27
C GLN A 23 -3.54 2.05 21.75
N MET A 24 -2.34 2.33 21.22
CA MET A 24 -2.07 2.38 19.78
C MET A 24 -2.38 1.05 19.08
N LEU A 25 -2.27 -0.11 19.75
CA LEU A 25 -2.65 -1.40 19.16
C LEU A 25 -4.14 -1.50 18.79
N ASN A 26 -4.98 -0.61 19.34
CA ASN A 26 -6.41 -0.54 19.05
C ASN A 26 -6.76 0.54 18.02
N ASP A 27 -5.78 1.32 17.54
CA ASP A 27 -5.98 2.36 16.54
C ASP A 27 -5.87 1.75 15.12
N PRO A 28 -6.96 1.75 14.32
CA PRO A 28 -6.95 1.32 12.92
C PRO A 28 -5.84 1.96 12.07
N GLU A 29 -5.53 3.23 12.35
CA GLU A 29 -4.56 4.00 11.57
C GLU A 29 -3.15 3.45 11.71
N VAL A 30 -2.82 2.91 12.88
CA VAL A 30 -1.53 2.28 13.14
C VAL A 30 -1.35 1.12 12.17
N TRP A 31 -2.31 0.19 12.09
CA TRP A 31 -2.25 -0.99 11.21
C TRP A 31 -2.22 -0.61 9.73
N ARG A 32 -2.97 0.42 9.34
CA ARG A 32 -2.96 0.97 7.98
C ARG A 32 -1.60 1.50 7.55
N THR A 33 -0.79 1.99 8.50
CA THR A 33 0.48 2.67 8.23
C THR A 33 1.73 1.88 8.62
N MET A 34 1.59 0.73 9.29
CA MET A 34 2.73 -0.14 9.61
C MET A 34 3.51 -0.54 8.34
N SER A 35 4.84 -0.55 8.42
CA SER A 35 5.65 -1.11 7.33
C SER A 35 5.58 -2.63 7.36
N VAL A 36 5.48 -3.19 6.15
CA VAL A 36 5.55 -4.62 5.91
C VAL A 36 6.78 -5.01 5.07
N ASP A 37 7.74 -4.09 4.86
CA ASP A 37 8.85 -4.24 3.88
C ASP A 37 9.83 -5.36 4.21
N LYS A 38 9.99 -5.67 5.49
CA LYS A 38 10.86 -6.76 5.95
C LYS A 38 10.23 -8.16 5.79
N TYR A 39 8.94 -8.22 5.47
CA TYR A 39 8.17 -9.46 5.38
C TYR A 39 8.11 -9.97 3.94
N GLN A 40 7.81 -11.26 3.78
CA GLN A 40 7.57 -11.89 2.50
C GLN A 40 6.44 -11.18 1.76
N TRP A 41 6.45 -11.31 0.44
CA TRP A 41 5.46 -10.66 -0.41
C TRP A 41 4.08 -11.27 -0.28
N HIS A 42 4.00 -12.57 -0.04
CA HIS A 42 2.74 -13.31 0.07
C HIS A 42 2.68 -14.07 1.40
N GLU A 43 1.51 -14.09 2.03
CA GLU A 43 1.33 -14.73 3.34
C GLU A 43 1.52 -16.25 3.29
N ASP A 44 1.10 -16.91 2.21
CA ASP A 44 1.31 -18.35 1.99
C ASP A 44 2.78 -18.78 1.86
N TRP A 45 3.72 -17.83 1.78
CA TRP A 45 5.16 -18.16 1.71
C TRP A 45 5.79 -18.32 3.09
N TYR A 46 5.01 -18.11 4.15
CA TYR A 46 5.42 -18.35 5.52
C TYR A 46 5.26 -19.82 5.94
N GLY A 47 6.22 -20.30 6.73
CA GLY A 47 6.14 -21.62 7.36
C GLY A 47 5.18 -21.66 8.56
N PHE A 48 4.86 -22.87 9.03
CA PHE A 48 3.97 -23.08 10.17
C PHE A 48 4.43 -22.35 11.46
N ASP A 49 5.74 -22.27 11.70
CA ASP A 49 6.30 -21.64 12.89
C ASP A 49 6.22 -20.09 12.89
N GLU A 50 5.76 -19.50 11.79
CA GLU A 50 5.72 -18.05 11.57
C GLU A 50 4.32 -17.44 11.75
N GLY A 51 3.42 -18.15 12.44
CA GLY A 51 2.01 -17.74 12.59
C GLY A 51 1.78 -16.33 13.16
N LYS A 52 2.68 -15.80 14.00
CA LYS A 52 2.60 -14.42 14.50
C LYS A 52 2.85 -13.37 13.42
N ILE A 53 3.68 -13.69 12.42
CA ILE A 53 3.93 -12.82 11.28
C ILE A 53 2.67 -12.78 10.41
N VAL A 54 2.09 -13.95 10.13
CA VAL A 54 0.83 -14.06 9.38
C VAL A 54 -0.30 -13.29 10.08
N GLU A 55 -0.47 -13.45 11.39
CA GLU A 55 -1.46 -12.69 12.18
C GLU A 55 -1.25 -11.17 12.05
N PHE A 56 0.00 -10.71 12.11
CA PHE A 56 0.33 -9.30 11.92
C PHE A 56 -0.03 -8.80 10.51
N LEU A 57 0.33 -9.54 9.47
CA LEU A 57 0.06 -9.17 8.07
C LEU A 57 -1.45 -9.16 7.80
N GLN A 58 -2.18 -10.15 8.29
CA GLN A 58 -3.63 -10.23 8.19
C GLN A 58 -4.30 -9.04 8.89
N LYS A 59 -3.82 -8.66 10.07
CA LYS A 59 -4.31 -7.47 10.77
C LYS A 59 -4.04 -6.18 9.98
N CYS A 60 -2.89 -6.06 9.31
CA CYS A 60 -2.62 -4.92 8.43
C CYS A 60 -3.59 -4.90 7.23
N LYS A 61 -3.86 -6.06 6.63
CA LYS A 61 -4.78 -6.22 5.49
C LYS A 61 -6.22 -5.84 5.86
N GLU A 62 -6.71 -6.30 7.02
CA GLU A 62 -8.03 -5.94 7.57
C GLU A 62 -8.22 -4.43 7.74
N HIS A 63 -7.13 -3.70 8.00
CA HIS A 63 -7.13 -2.25 8.17
C HIS A 63 -6.70 -1.48 6.91
N ILE A 64 -6.78 -2.13 5.75
CA ILE A 64 -6.54 -1.55 4.43
C ILE A 64 -5.14 -0.94 4.33
N ASN A 65 -4.14 -1.65 4.86
CA ASN A 65 -2.75 -1.28 4.62
C ASN A 65 -2.47 -1.37 3.11
N PRO A 66 -2.07 -0.26 2.46
CA PRO A 66 -1.97 -0.19 1.00
C PRO A 66 -0.90 -1.13 0.43
N GLU A 67 0.18 -1.37 1.17
CA GLU A 67 1.30 -2.19 0.72
C GLU A 67 0.94 -3.68 0.68
N ILE A 68 0.26 -4.20 1.71
CA ILE A 68 -0.12 -5.63 1.74
C ILE A 68 -1.18 -5.95 0.68
N ILE A 69 -2.17 -5.06 0.51
CA ILE A 69 -3.20 -5.21 -0.53
C ILE A 69 -2.54 -5.17 -1.92
N TYR A 70 -1.59 -4.25 -2.13
CA TYR A 70 -0.87 -4.17 -3.39
C TYR A 70 -0.09 -5.46 -3.69
N ARG A 71 0.66 -6.00 -2.72
CA ARG A 71 1.48 -7.21 -2.93
C ARG A 71 0.64 -8.43 -3.31
N GLU A 72 -0.46 -8.65 -2.60
CA GLU A 72 -1.40 -9.73 -2.88
C GLU A 72 -2.05 -9.55 -4.26
N ALA A 73 -2.63 -8.37 -4.52
CA ALA A 73 -3.30 -8.10 -5.79
C ALA A 73 -2.33 -8.16 -7.00
N PHE A 74 -1.08 -7.76 -6.80
CA PHE A 74 -0.04 -7.88 -7.82
C PHE A 74 0.28 -9.35 -8.11
N ASN A 75 0.40 -10.17 -7.06
CA ASN A 75 0.60 -11.61 -7.20
C ASN A 75 -0.58 -12.25 -7.95
N ASP A 76 -1.81 -11.96 -7.55
CA ASP A 76 -3.01 -12.56 -8.13
C ASP A 76 -3.21 -12.15 -9.59
N PHE A 77 -3.03 -10.87 -9.90
CA PHE A 77 -3.16 -10.38 -11.27
C PHE A 77 -2.05 -10.90 -12.19
N PHE A 78 -0.78 -10.74 -11.79
CA PHE A 78 0.34 -11.04 -12.69
C PHE A 78 0.75 -12.51 -12.70
N LEU A 79 0.67 -13.21 -11.57
CA LEU A 79 1.10 -14.60 -11.45
C LEU A 79 -0.07 -15.57 -11.61
N LEU A 80 -1.22 -15.30 -10.97
CA LEU A 80 -2.39 -16.19 -11.05
C LEU A 80 -3.34 -15.88 -12.22
N LYS A 81 -3.14 -14.73 -12.89
CA LYS A 81 -4.00 -14.27 -14.01
C LYS A 81 -5.46 -14.08 -13.59
N ASP A 82 -5.68 -13.63 -12.36
CA ASP A 82 -7.01 -13.27 -11.88
C ASP A 82 -7.30 -11.80 -12.19
N ASP A 83 -8.16 -11.56 -13.19
CA ASP A 83 -8.54 -10.21 -13.60
C ASP A 83 -9.36 -9.47 -12.51
N GLU A 84 -10.00 -10.20 -11.59
CA GLU A 84 -10.73 -9.60 -10.47
C GLU A 84 -9.80 -8.90 -9.47
N ALA A 85 -8.51 -9.28 -9.45
CA ALA A 85 -7.49 -8.67 -8.61
C ALA A 85 -7.24 -7.18 -8.94
N VAL A 86 -7.66 -6.70 -10.12
CA VAL A 86 -7.63 -5.27 -10.47
C VAL A 86 -8.41 -4.42 -9.47
N LYS A 87 -9.50 -4.95 -8.90
CA LYS A 87 -10.27 -4.25 -7.85
C LYS A 87 -9.43 -3.99 -6.61
N ASN A 88 -8.60 -4.94 -6.20
CA ASN A 88 -7.71 -4.77 -5.05
C ASN A 88 -6.54 -3.81 -5.37
N LEU A 89 -6.03 -3.81 -6.61
CA LEU A 89 -5.07 -2.79 -7.07
C LEU A 89 -5.69 -1.37 -7.00
N GLN A 90 -6.96 -1.21 -7.38
CA GLN A 90 -7.70 0.06 -7.23
C GLN A 90 -7.82 0.47 -5.75
N VAL A 91 -8.17 -0.46 -4.85
CA VAL A 91 -8.22 -0.19 -3.40
C VAL A 91 -6.87 0.31 -2.88
N ALA A 92 -5.76 -0.35 -3.23
CA ALA A 92 -4.43 0.11 -2.83
C ALA A 92 -4.08 1.49 -3.41
N ALA A 93 -4.46 1.76 -4.67
CA ALA A 93 -4.26 3.05 -5.30
C ALA A 93 -5.05 4.18 -4.59
N MET A 94 -6.33 3.94 -4.27
CA MET A 94 -7.17 4.87 -3.50
C MET A 94 -6.63 5.12 -2.09
N ALA A 95 -5.99 4.12 -1.48
CA ALA A 95 -5.27 4.25 -0.21
C ALA A 95 -3.90 4.96 -0.34
N GLY A 96 -3.52 5.39 -1.54
CA GLY A 96 -2.32 6.18 -1.81
C GLY A 96 -1.06 5.37 -2.16
N HIS A 97 -1.20 4.09 -2.53
CA HIS A 97 -0.09 3.28 -3.02
C HIS A 97 0.37 3.76 -4.41
N MET A 98 1.63 4.16 -4.54
CA MET A 98 2.10 4.85 -5.75
C MET A 98 2.21 3.89 -6.94
N GLU A 99 2.80 2.73 -6.74
CA GLU A 99 3.00 1.69 -7.75
C GLU A 99 1.66 1.13 -8.20
N SER A 100 0.70 0.99 -7.28
CA SER A 100 -0.65 0.52 -7.61
C SER A 100 -1.39 1.56 -8.44
N SER A 101 -1.29 2.83 -8.06
CA SER A 101 -1.85 3.95 -8.84
C SER A 101 -1.30 3.96 -10.26
N TYR A 102 0.00 3.68 -10.43
CA TYR A 102 0.62 3.60 -11.76
C TYR A 102 0.07 2.43 -12.58
N ILE A 103 -0.03 1.23 -12.00
CA ILE A 103 -0.54 0.03 -12.68
C ILE A 103 -2.00 0.21 -13.08
N VAL A 104 -2.87 0.64 -12.16
CA VAL A 104 -4.30 0.87 -12.45
C VAL A 104 -4.47 1.92 -13.55
N SER A 105 -3.68 2.99 -13.51
CA SER A 105 -3.70 4.01 -14.57
C SER A 105 -3.30 3.44 -15.93
N LEU A 106 -2.22 2.62 -15.97
CA LEU A 106 -1.76 2.00 -17.20
C LEU A 106 -2.82 1.04 -17.77
N LEU A 107 -3.44 0.22 -16.92
CA LEU A 107 -4.51 -0.70 -17.33
C LEU A 107 -5.72 0.06 -17.90
N GLY A 108 -6.17 1.14 -17.26
CA GLY A 108 -7.27 1.97 -17.76
C GLY A 108 -6.96 2.69 -19.07
N LEU A 109 -5.69 3.06 -19.32
CA LEU A 109 -5.25 3.60 -20.62
C LEU A 109 -5.21 2.55 -21.73
N LEU A 110 -4.91 1.29 -21.39
CA LEU A 110 -4.91 0.17 -22.34
C LEU A 110 -6.33 -0.32 -22.68
N ASN A 111 -7.31 -0.11 -21.79
CA ASN A 111 -8.71 -0.42 -22.03
C ASN A 111 -9.64 0.80 -21.78
N PRO A 112 -9.65 1.80 -22.68
CA PRO A 112 -10.27 3.10 -22.41
C PRO A 112 -11.79 3.09 -22.28
N SER A 113 -12.47 2.04 -22.77
CA SER A 113 -13.93 1.94 -22.74
C SER A 113 -14.50 1.78 -21.34
N GLU A 114 -13.70 1.35 -20.37
CA GLU A 114 -14.17 1.02 -19.01
C GLU A 114 -13.45 1.78 -17.88
N GLY A 115 -12.32 2.46 -18.13
CA GLY A 115 -11.51 3.01 -17.02
C GLY A 115 -10.67 4.26 -17.33
N LYS A 116 -10.96 4.98 -18.42
CA LYS A 116 -10.12 6.14 -18.83
C LYS A 116 -10.18 7.33 -17.86
N GLU A 117 -11.34 7.66 -17.30
CA GLU A 117 -11.49 8.80 -16.37
C GLU A 117 -10.79 8.52 -15.04
N ASP A 118 -11.04 7.36 -14.43
CA ASP A 118 -10.36 6.92 -13.20
C ASP A 118 -8.84 6.86 -13.38
N ALA A 119 -8.35 6.38 -14.53
CA ALA A 119 -6.92 6.36 -14.85
C ALA A 119 -6.30 7.77 -14.89
N MET A 120 -7.01 8.75 -15.44
CA MET A 120 -6.52 10.14 -15.48
C MET A 120 -6.46 10.76 -14.08
N ASP A 121 -7.43 10.45 -13.22
CA ASP A 121 -7.44 10.93 -11.83
C ASP A 121 -6.24 10.39 -11.05
N PHE A 122 -5.97 9.09 -11.11
CA PHE A 122 -4.79 8.50 -10.47
C PHE A 122 -3.49 9.11 -10.99
N LEU A 123 -3.37 9.39 -12.30
CA LEU A 123 -2.19 10.06 -12.88
C LEU A 123 -2.05 11.52 -12.40
N CYS A 124 -3.13 12.31 -12.37
CA CYS A 124 -3.09 13.68 -11.83
C CYS A 124 -2.70 13.66 -10.34
N HIS A 125 -3.18 12.69 -9.55
CA HIS A 125 -2.77 12.48 -8.16
C HIS A 125 -1.29 12.14 -8.02
N LEU A 126 -0.76 11.20 -8.82
CA LEU A 126 0.66 10.86 -8.85
C LEU A 126 1.54 12.06 -9.21
N ASN A 127 1.11 12.86 -10.21
CA ASN A 127 1.83 14.05 -10.63
C ASN A 127 1.90 15.09 -9.51
N LYS A 128 0.79 15.31 -8.78
CA LYS A 128 0.77 16.19 -7.60
C LYS A 128 1.73 15.69 -6.52
N THR A 129 1.72 14.41 -6.19
CA THR A 129 2.63 13.81 -5.20
C THR A 129 4.09 13.95 -5.61
N LYS A 130 4.43 13.70 -6.89
CA LYS A 130 5.77 13.93 -7.46
C LYS A 130 6.18 15.40 -7.44
N LYS A 131 5.26 16.34 -7.72
CA LYS A 131 5.52 17.79 -7.61
C LYS A 131 5.77 18.21 -6.15
N ILE A 132 5.12 17.58 -5.16
CA ILE A 132 5.35 17.87 -3.73
C ILE A 132 6.74 17.36 -3.30
N THR A 133 7.12 16.14 -3.70
CA THR A 133 8.45 15.59 -3.41
C THR A 133 9.55 16.31 -4.22
N GLY A 134 9.24 16.76 -5.44
CA GLY A 134 10.11 17.56 -6.31
C GLY A 134 10.21 19.04 -5.96
N LYS A 135 9.25 19.64 -5.25
CA LYS A 135 9.39 21.03 -4.74
C LYS A 135 10.48 21.19 -3.67
N HIS A 136 11.01 20.10 -3.13
CA HIS A 136 12.21 20.08 -2.28
C HIS A 136 13.51 19.84 -3.07
N ALA A 137 13.42 19.59 -4.38
CA ALA A 137 14.55 19.45 -5.29
C ALA A 137 14.17 20.17 -6.59
N GLY A 138 14.31 21.50 -6.58
CA GLY A 138 13.78 22.36 -7.64
C GLY A 138 14.14 21.87 -9.04
N ILE A 139 13.12 21.73 -9.89
CA ILE A 139 13.09 22.03 -11.32
C ILE A 139 11.61 22.09 -11.76
N GLN A 140 11.29 23.14 -12.51
CA GLN A 140 10.01 23.44 -13.15
C GLN A 140 9.80 22.55 -14.39
N SER A 141 8.62 21.94 -14.57
CA SER A 141 7.65 22.35 -15.62
C SER A 141 6.52 21.34 -15.86
N CYS A 142 5.36 21.95 -16.18
CA CYS A 142 4.32 21.56 -17.13
C CYS A 142 3.71 20.16 -17.06
N ILE A 143 2.49 20.13 -16.55
CA ILE A 143 1.24 19.83 -17.30
C ILE A 143 0.17 20.19 -16.29
N ASP A 144 -0.57 21.25 -16.60
CA ASP A 144 -1.75 21.64 -15.85
C ASP A 144 -2.88 20.71 -16.31
N CYS A 145 -3.35 19.89 -15.36
CA CYS A 145 -4.76 19.49 -15.34
C CYS A 145 -5.53 20.80 -15.07
#